data_AF-A0A841V1K0-F1
#
_entry.id   AF-A0A841V1K0-F1
#
_cell.length_a   1.000
_cell.length_b   1.000
_cell.length_c   1.000
_cell.angle_alpha   90.00
_cell.angle_beta   90.00
_cell.angle_gamma   90.00
#
_symmetry.space_group_name_H-M   'P 1'
#
loop_
_entity.id
_entity.type
_entity.pdbx_description
1 polymer ?
#
loop_
_entity_poly.entity_id
_entity_poly.type
_entity_poly.pdbx_seq_one_letter_code
_entity_poly.pdbx_strand_id
1 'polypeptide(L)'
;MVSSPSPLVFNSHCNSVVKAITEGKVVFFLGDEINLCGRRTNDKGELENWIVDSDPLGKPNYPPTNIELALYLDKISEHIYSDVVRCPLTEKHIKDLPEGCPLKTDSIKKMALQQVSQYIDLLGGSQDILPGTLGPIFEADYPPNPLHQFLAGLPECLKNKNYPHPYQLLVTTCFDNTLEYAFKRAGKEFDLVSYRGRENSGRFVHQKFRLAGAGQIIEEGSPVVIDKPNEYQDQGLSLELYPVILKFYGAIGDNLIVTEDHYIDYLAHRDLRKLMPLQLSNILDQNHILFMGYSPSYWNLRVILYRIWEDQILTKARESWWTIQSNSQRFDWGFWLKYTGQEPIWKSLEDYIAKLSDMIQKLPRRVRNGPSPESRETVTPIERDRIFISYSHNDTEWLNKLLTVLAPAIDAGVIPKPWTDEEIKPGEKWRDKIEEALKSAKVAILLVSQNFLASDFIKKEELPSLLKDAEKEGVKIIWVLVNSCGYKYTALKELQAAHKVSQPLVLLPTPEQDRILNEICDEIVAAMEG
;
A
#
# COMPACT_ATOMS: atom_id res chain seq x y z
N MET A 1 -3.15 -0.80 33.53
CA MET A 1 -2.43 -2.03 33.15
C MET A 1 -3.32 -2.77 32.16
N VAL A 2 -2.92 -2.83 30.90
CA VAL A 2 -3.62 -3.62 29.87
C VAL A 2 -3.01 -5.02 29.94
N SER A 3 -3.83 -6.05 30.12
CA SER A 3 -3.38 -7.45 30.19
C SER A 3 -2.87 -7.92 28.82
N SER A 4 -1.82 -8.75 28.78
CA SER A 4 -1.40 -9.41 27.54
C SER A 4 -2.57 -10.10 26.84
N PRO A 5 -2.64 -10.08 25.49
CA PRO A 5 -3.73 -10.72 24.77
C PRO A 5 -3.79 -12.21 25.12
N SER A 6 -5.01 -12.77 25.16
CA SER A 6 -5.16 -14.20 25.43
C SER A 6 -4.39 -15.02 24.38
N PRO A 7 -3.81 -16.18 24.75
CA PRO A 7 -3.10 -17.04 23.80
C PRO A 7 -3.94 -17.41 22.56
N LEU A 8 -5.27 -17.49 22.72
CA LEU A 8 -6.21 -17.74 21.63
C LEU A 8 -6.23 -16.59 20.61
N VAL A 9 -6.31 -15.34 21.07
CA VAL A 9 -6.30 -14.15 20.21
C VAL A 9 -4.98 -14.06 19.45
N PHE A 10 -3.85 -14.25 20.14
CA PHE A 10 -2.53 -14.22 19.52
C PHE A 10 -2.36 -15.28 18.41
N ASN A 11 -2.76 -16.53 18.69
CA ASN A 11 -2.67 -17.61 17.70
C ASN A 11 -3.63 -17.37 16.51
N SER A 12 -4.85 -16.91 16.76
CA SER A 12 -5.82 -16.57 15.70
C SER A 12 -5.28 -15.47 14.78
N HIS A 13 -4.68 -14.43 15.37
CA HIS A 13 -4.01 -13.37 14.64
C HIS A 13 -2.85 -13.92 13.77
N CYS A 14 -1.94 -14.73 14.34
CA CYS A 14 -0.85 -15.33 13.57
C CYS A 14 -1.34 -16.21 12.42
N ASN A 15 -2.42 -16.98 12.63
CA ASN A 15 -3.04 -17.79 11.56
C ASN A 15 -3.57 -16.90 10.42
N SER A 16 -4.21 -15.79 10.77
CA SER A 16 -4.75 -14.83 9.78
C SER A 16 -3.62 -14.18 8.98
N VAL A 17 -2.54 -13.78 9.65
CA VAL A 17 -1.34 -13.22 9.01
C VAL A 17 -0.68 -14.24 8.08
N VAL A 18 -0.45 -15.47 8.53
CA VAL A 18 0.15 -16.52 7.69
C VAL A 18 -0.72 -16.83 6.47
N LYS A 19 -2.05 -16.89 6.64
CA LYS A 19 -2.97 -17.04 5.52
C LYS A 19 -2.82 -15.89 4.52
N ALA A 20 -2.85 -14.64 4.98
CA ALA A 20 -2.68 -13.47 4.12
C ALA A 20 -1.30 -13.44 3.42
N ILE A 21 -0.22 -13.84 4.10
CA ILE A 21 1.10 -14.03 3.48
C ILE A 21 1.01 -15.01 2.31
N THR A 22 0.39 -16.19 2.52
CA THR A 22 0.31 -17.23 1.48
C THR A 22 -0.58 -16.87 0.29
N GLU A 23 -1.51 -15.94 0.48
CA GLU A 23 -2.42 -15.43 -0.54
C GLU A 23 -1.86 -14.18 -1.23
N GLY A 24 -0.69 -13.67 -0.83
CA GLY A 24 -0.14 -12.41 -1.35
C GLY A 24 -0.98 -11.19 -0.96
N LYS A 25 -1.71 -11.28 0.16
CA LYS A 25 -2.70 -10.31 0.63
C LYS A 25 -2.23 -9.46 1.81
N VAL A 26 -0.93 -9.35 2.04
CA VAL A 26 -0.35 -8.62 3.17
C VAL A 26 0.76 -7.68 2.73
N VAL A 27 0.75 -6.48 3.30
CA VAL A 27 1.83 -5.50 3.22
C VAL A 27 2.43 -5.36 4.60
N PHE A 28 3.75 -5.49 4.69
CA PHE A 28 4.50 -5.24 5.93
C PHE A 28 4.78 -3.74 6.02
N PHE A 29 4.31 -3.10 7.09
CA PHE A 29 4.49 -1.68 7.33
C PHE A 29 5.36 -1.47 8.57
N LEU A 30 6.59 -1.02 8.34
CA LEU A 30 7.67 -1.07 9.32
C LEU A 30 7.97 0.33 9.86
N GLY A 31 7.88 0.50 11.19
CA GLY A 31 8.35 1.69 11.90
C GLY A 31 9.75 1.48 12.49
N ASP A 32 10.35 2.53 13.07
CA ASP A 32 11.74 2.48 13.54
C ASP A 32 11.96 1.55 14.75
N GLU A 33 10.91 1.23 15.53
CA GLU A 33 11.05 0.31 16.67
C GLU A 33 11.33 -1.14 16.22
N ILE A 34 11.26 -1.46 14.92
CA ILE A 34 11.77 -2.74 14.42
C ILE A 34 13.27 -2.92 14.71
N ASN A 35 14.01 -1.83 14.89
CA ASN A 35 15.43 -1.82 15.20
C ASN A 35 15.71 -2.34 16.63
N LEU A 36 14.67 -2.49 17.46
CA LEU A 36 14.74 -3.13 18.78
C LEU A 36 14.65 -4.67 18.70
N CYS A 37 14.19 -5.23 17.57
CA CYS A 37 14.01 -6.67 17.43
C CYS A 37 15.36 -7.41 17.53
N GLY A 38 15.44 -8.42 18.40
CA GLY A 38 16.63 -9.24 18.60
C GLY A 38 17.80 -8.52 19.28
N ARG A 39 17.59 -7.34 19.88
CA ARG A 39 18.61 -6.70 20.71
C ARG A 39 18.84 -7.52 21.97
N ARG A 40 20.11 -7.62 22.37
CA ARG A 40 20.48 -8.24 23.65
C ARG A 40 19.86 -7.49 24.81
N THR A 41 19.62 -8.23 25.88
CA THR A 41 19.10 -7.72 27.14
C THR A 41 20.20 -7.78 28.19
N ASN A 42 20.38 -6.71 28.94
CA ASN A 42 21.34 -6.67 30.05
C ASN A 42 20.86 -7.52 31.25
N ASP A 43 21.70 -7.67 32.27
CA ASP A 43 21.39 -8.45 33.48
C ASP A 43 20.14 -7.95 34.24
N LYS A 44 19.67 -6.73 33.98
CA LYS A 44 18.47 -6.15 34.57
C LYS A 44 17.20 -6.37 33.75
N GLY A 45 17.29 -7.04 32.60
CA GLY A 45 16.14 -7.24 31.73
C GLY A 45 15.86 -6.06 30.77
N GLU A 46 16.78 -5.10 30.65
CA GLU A 46 16.63 -3.94 29.76
C GLU A 46 17.37 -4.16 28.44
N LEU A 47 16.80 -3.70 27.33
CA LEU A 47 17.44 -3.80 26.02
C LEU A 47 18.73 -2.97 25.98
N GLU A 48 19.74 -3.49 25.29
CA GLU A 48 20.94 -2.72 24.98
C GLU A 48 20.58 -1.48 24.15
N ASN A 49 21.05 -0.33 24.63
CA ASN A 49 20.97 0.93 23.90
C ASN A 49 21.90 0.88 22.68
N TRP A 50 21.56 1.68 21.68
CA TRP A 50 22.48 2.02 20.61
C TRP A 50 23.69 2.79 21.17
N ILE A 51 24.89 2.34 20.81
CA ILE A 51 26.16 2.92 21.28
C ILE A 51 26.90 3.45 20.06
N VAL A 52 27.27 4.73 20.11
CA VAL A 52 28.04 5.39 19.05
C VAL A 52 29.55 5.27 19.26
N ASP A 53 30.00 5.08 20.51
CA ASP A 53 31.38 5.30 20.95
C ASP A 53 32.19 4.03 21.28
N SER A 54 31.78 2.82 20.89
CA SER A 54 32.55 1.61 21.22
C SER A 54 33.59 1.24 20.14
N ASP A 55 34.81 1.72 20.35
CA ASP A 55 36.11 1.16 19.91
C ASP A 55 36.57 1.43 18.45
N PRO A 56 37.81 1.92 18.21
CA PRO A 56 38.45 2.07 16.88
C PRO A 56 38.56 0.80 16.01
N LEU A 57 38.01 -0.33 16.43
CA LEU A 57 37.91 -1.59 15.67
C LEU A 57 36.49 -2.22 15.63
N GLY A 58 35.45 -1.61 16.21
CA GLY A 58 34.12 -2.23 16.36
C GLY A 58 32.99 -1.54 15.58
N LYS A 59 32.44 -2.17 14.54
CA LYS A 59 31.20 -1.71 13.89
C LYS A 59 30.03 -1.77 14.90
N PRO A 60 29.10 -0.79 14.91
CA PRO A 60 27.95 -0.80 15.82
C PRO A 60 27.04 -2.02 15.59
N ASN A 61 26.53 -2.61 16.69
CA ASN A 61 25.79 -3.89 16.65
C ASN A 61 24.35 -3.77 16.14
N TYR A 62 23.73 -2.59 16.21
CA TYR A 62 22.32 -2.39 15.84
C TYR A 62 22.11 -1.03 15.19
N PRO A 63 21.13 -0.91 14.27
CA PRO A 63 20.66 0.39 13.83
C PRO A 63 19.91 1.10 14.97
N PRO A 64 19.95 2.45 15.03
CA PRO A 64 19.28 3.20 16.08
C PRO A 64 17.77 3.31 15.87
N THR A 65 17.03 3.53 16.96
CA THR A 65 15.66 4.05 16.91
C THR A 65 15.65 5.58 16.78
N ASN A 66 14.49 6.17 16.47
CA ASN A 66 14.34 7.62 16.39
C ASN A 66 14.61 8.31 17.73
N ILE A 67 14.27 7.69 18.87
CA ILE A 67 14.58 8.24 20.19
C ILE A 67 16.10 8.26 20.42
N GLU A 68 16.79 7.16 20.09
CA GLU A 68 18.23 7.06 20.27
C GLU A 68 18.99 8.05 19.39
N LEU A 69 18.53 8.26 18.15
CA LEU A 69 19.03 9.32 17.28
C LEU A 69 18.79 10.70 17.89
N ALA A 70 17.60 10.97 18.42
CA ALA A 70 17.28 12.26 19.03
C ALA A 70 18.19 12.56 20.22
N LEU A 71 18.42 11.57 21.10
CA LEU A 71 19.33 11.66 22.24
C LEU A 71 20.78 11.89 21.81
N TYR A 72 21.22 11.18 20.77
CA TYR A 72 22.56 11.34 20.24
C TYR A 72 22.78 12.74 19.64
N LEU A 73 21.84 13.21 18.81
CA LEU A 73 21.92 14.53 18.19
C LEU A 73 21.97 15.65 19.22
N ASP A 74 21.17 15.56 20.29
CA ASP A 74 21.23 16.53 21.38
C ASP A 74 22.56 16.45 22.13
N LYS A 75 23.08 15.25 22.42
CA LYS A 75 24.39 15.07 23.07
C LYS A 75 25.52 15.72 22.27
N ILE A 76 25.60 15.47 20.96
CA ILE A 76 26.67 16.03 20.12
C ILE A 76 26.51 17.53 19.88
N SER A 77 25.30 18.05 20.07
CA SER A 77 24.99 19.49 19.98
C SER A 77 25.08 20.16 21.34
N GLU A 78 25.89 19.62 22.26
CA GLU A 78 26.12 20.14 23.62
C GLU A 78 24.81 20.37 24.41
N HIS A 79 23.83 19.48 24.23
CA HIS A 79 22.52 19.53 24.90
C HIS A 79 21.70 20.80 24.61
N ILE A 80 22.00 21.50 23.52
CA ILE A 80 21.36 22.77 23.15
C ILE A 80 19.83 22.66 23.05
N TYR A 81 19.27 21.52 22.65
CA TYR A 81 17.81 21.35 22.64
C TYR A 81 17.31 21.12 24.06
N SER A 82 17.86 20.14 24.77
CA SER A 82 17.34 19.72 26.06
C SER A 82 17.54 20.75 27.19
N ASP A 83 18.46 21.69 27.05
CA ASP A 83 18.69 22.83 27.94
C ASP A 83 17.76 24.03 27.67
N VAL A 84 17.19 24.14 26.47
CA VAL A 84 16.41 25.33 26.05
C VAL A 84 14.90 25.09 26.04
N VAL A 85 14.43 23.84 26.15
CA VAL A 85 12.99 23.53 26.31
C VAL A 85 12.48 24.14 27.63
N ARG A 86 11.93 25.35 27.54
CA ARG A 86 11.27 26.04 28.65
C ARG A 86 9.87 25.49 28.84
N CYS A 87 9.54 25.13 30.07
CA CYS A 87 8.13 24.94 30.39
C CYS A 87 7.47 26.32 30.56
N PRO A 88 6.35 26.60 29.89
CA PRO A 88 5.62 27.85 30.12
C PRO A 88 5.05 27.95 31.56
N LEU A 89 5.09 26.86 32.34
CA LEU A 89 4.64 26.81 33.72
C LEU A 89 5.77 26.94 34.76
N THR A 90 7.05 26.91 34.38
CA THR A 90 8.17 27.02 35.34
C THR A 90 8.38 28.42 35.91
N GLU A 91 7.71 29.45 35.38
CA GLU A 91 7.64 30.77 36.04
C GLU A 91 6.81 30.72 37.34
N LYS A 92 5.95 29.69 37.51
CA LYS A 92 5.38 29.35 38.82
C LYS A 92 6.37 28.44 39.54
N HIS A 93 6.59 28.69 40.85
CA HIS A 93 7.52 27.89 41.66
C HIS A 93 7.25 26.40 41.41
N ILE A 94 8.28 25.64 41.04
CA ILE A 94 8.18 24.19 40.75
C ILE A 94 7.42 23.42 41.85
N LYS A 95 7.46 23.94 43.08
CA LYS A 95 6.72 23.45 44.25
C LYS A 95 5.19 23.44 44.07
N ASP A 96 4.63 24.39 43.32
CA ASP A 96 3.19 24.61 43.15
C ASP A 96 2.58 23.77 42.02
N LEU A 97 3.41 23.02 41.27
CA LEU A 97 2.92 22.12 40.23
C LEU A 97 2.19 20.91 40.87
N PRO A 98 1.14 20.34 40.24
CA PRO A 98 0.52 19.09 40.71
C PRO A 98 1.55 17.96 40.89
N GLU A 99 1.35 17.02 41.81
CA GLU A 99 2.28 15.88 42.02
C GLU A 99 2.52 15.07 40.72
N GLY A 100 1.50 14.92 39.89
CA GLY A 100 1.60 14.29 38.57
C GLY A 100 2.09 15.22 37.46
N CYS A 101 2.58 16.42 37.78
CA CYS A 101 3.16 17.31 36.78
C CYS A 101 4.39 16.65 36.21
N PRO A 102 4.47 16.51 34.88
CA PRO A 102 5.55 15.74 34.32
C PRO A 102 6.93 16.44 34.50
N LEU A 103 6.99 17.72 34.90
CA LEU A 103 8.23 18.37 35.36
C LEU A 103 8.68 17.93 36.76
N LYS A 104 7.74 17.58 37.65
CA LYS A 104 8.05 17.07 39.00
C LYS A 104 8.52 15.62 38.96
N THR A 105 8.07 14.87 37.95
CA THR A 105 8.39 13.45 37.79
C THR A 105 9.46 13.20 36.72
N ASP A 106 10.18 14.24 36.27
CA ASP A 106 11.15 14.17 35.17
C ASP A 106 10.65 13.44 33.90
N SER A 107 9.36 13.57 33.60
CA SER A 107 8.68 12.84 32.52
C SER A 107 8.27 13.69 31.31
N ILE A 108 8.51 15.03 31.29
CA ILE A 108 8.30 15.90 30.09
C ILE A 108 9.46 15.86 29.10
N LYS A 109 10.10 14.72 28.86
CA LYS A 109 11.01 14.64 27.71
C LYS A 109 10.65 13.46 26.84
N LYS A 110 9.52 13.56 26.14
CA LYS A 110 9.39 12.82 24.88
C LYS A 110 10.25 13.55 23.86
N MET A 111 11.40 12.96 23.55
CA MET A 111 12.33 13.50 22.58
C MET A 111 11.94 12.99 21.19
N ALA A 112 11.48 13.89 20.33
CA ALA A 112 11.21 13.55 18.93
C ALA A 112 12.41 13.93 18.09
N LEU A 113 12.89 13.00 17.26
CA LEU A 113 13.99 13.23 16.32
C LEU A 113 13.76 14.49 15.49
N GLN A 114 12.52 14.74 15.07
CA GLN A 114 12.15 15.88 14.24
C GLN A 114 12.37 17.22 14.93
N GLN A 115 12.02 17.32 16.21
CA GLN A 115 12.17 18.54 16.99
C GLN A 115 13.64 18.84 17.27
N VAL A 116 14.41 17.82 17.66
CA VAL A 116 15.85 17.97 17.90
C VAL A 116 16.55 18.36 16.60
N SER A 117 16.21 17.70 15.49
CA SER A 117 16.78 17.99 14.18
C SER A 117 16.42 19.40 13.71
N GLN A 118 15.15 19.82 13.83
CA GLN A 118 14.73 21.19 13.49
C GLN A 118 15.51 22.24 14.28
N TYR A 119 15.72 21.99 15.57
CA TYR A 119 16.44 22.91 16.43
C TYR A 119 17.92 23.03 16.03
N ILE A 120 18.57 21.91 15.72
CA ILE A 120 19.95 21.87 15.21
C ILE A 120 20.04 22.57 13.84
N ASP A 121 19.08 22.34 12.94
CA ASP A 121 19.04 22.96 11.61
C ASP A 121 18.94 24.49 11.71
N LEU A 122 18.12 25.01 12.61
CA LEU A 122 17.93 26.45 12.80
C LEU A 122 19.11 27.16 13.46
N LEU A 123 19.80 26.49 14.40
CA LEU A 123 20.86 27.12 15.22
C LEU A 123 22.27 26.75 14.81
N GLY A 124 22.45 25.63 14.10
CA GLY A 124 23.76 25.10 13.68
C GLY A 124 24.46 25.96 12.63
N GLY A 125 23.80 26.95 12.04
CA GLY A 125 24.39 27.95 11.15
C GLY A 125 24.88 27.44 9.78
N SER A 126 24.97 26.12 9.57
CA SER A 126 25.31 25.50 8.28
C SER A 126 24.31 24.40 7.92
N GLN A 127 23.81 24.42 6.68
CA GLN A 127 22.80 23.48 6.17
C GLN A 127 23.27 22.01 6.10
N ASP A 128 24.57 21.75 6.26
CA ASP A 128 25.18 20.43 6.02
C ASP A 128 25.41 19.60 7.29
N ILE A 129 25.15 20.13 8.49
CA ILE A 129 25.40 19.41 9.76
C ILE A 129 24.58 18.13 9.84
N LEU A 130 23.29 18.20 9.52
CA LEU A 130 22.39 17.04 9.63
C LEU A 130 22.72 15.96 8.59
N PRO A 131 22.83 16.26 7.28
CA PRO A 131 23.27 15.26 6.29
C PRO A 131 24.64 14.67 6.62
N GLY A 132 25.63 15.49 6.99
CA GLY A 132 26.98 15.04 7.30
C GLY A 132 27.07 14.16 8.55
N THR A 133 26.18 14.38 9.54
CA THR A 133 26.13 13.58 10.77
C THR A 133 25.31 12.31 10.61
N LEU A 134 24.12 12.42 10.02
CA LEU A 134 23.15 11.33 9.95
C LEU A 134 23.37 10.39 8.77
N GLY A 135 23.94 10.89 7.66
CA GLY A 135 24.27 10.08 6.48
C GLY A 135 25.12 8.85 6.84
N PRO A 136 26.32 9.02 7.45
CA PRO A 136 27.17 7.90 7.83
C PRO A 136 26.51 6.90 8.80
N ILE A 137 25.60 7.38 9.66
CA ILE A 137 24.85 6.52 10.56
C ILE A 137 23.88 5.64 9.77
N PHE A 138 23.14 6.20 8.82
CA PHE A 138 22.17 5.43 8.02
C PHE A 138 22.81 4.51 6.99
N GLU A 139 24.02 4.83 6.51
CA GLU A 139 24.79 4.00 5.57
C GLU A 139 25.58 2.87 6.24
N ALA A 140 25.71 2.88 7.56
CA ALA A 140 26.50 1.89 8.29
C ALA A 140 25.98 0.45 8.05
N ASP A 141 26.92 -0.49 7.91
CA ASP A 141 26.63 -1.93 7.68
C ASP A 141 26.11 -2.63 8.96
N TYR A 142 24.94 -2.25 9.45
CA TYR A 142 24.35 -2.91 10.59
C TYR A 142 23.98 -4.36 10.28
N PRO A 143 24.19 -5.31 11.20
CA PRO A 143 23.79 -6.69 10.99
C PRO A 143 22.23 -6.81 10.93
N PRO A 144 21.66 -7.50 9.93
CA PRO A 144 20.22 -7.75 9.87
C PRO A 144 19.72 -8.53 11.08
N ASN A 145 18.71 -7.99 11.77
CA ASN A 145 18.05 -8.64 12.90
C ASN A 145 17.07 -9.76 12.44
N PRO A 146 16.44 -10.52 13.37
CA PRO A 146 15.53 -11.61 13.02
C PRO A 146 14.36 -11.22 12.11
N LEU A 147 13.78 -10.02 12.27
CA LEU A 147 12.72 -9.52 11.38
C LEU A 147 13.24 -9.32 9.96
N HIS A 148 14.38 -8.63 9.81
CA HIS A 148 14.98 -8.39 8.50
C HIS A 148 15.29 -9.71 7.78
N GLN A 149 15.86 -10.68 8.50
CA GLN A 149 16.16 -12.02 7.98
C GLN A 149 14.89 -12.77 7.58
N PHE A 150 13.82 -12.70 8.39
CA PHE A 150 12.53 -13.29 8.07
C PHE A 150 11.96 -12.71 6.77
N LEU A 151 11.93 -11.38 6.62
CA LEU A 151 11.38 -10.71 5.44
C LEU A 151 12.19 -11.03 4.17
N ALA A 152 13.53 -11.03 4.27
CA ALA A 152 14.40 -11.38 3.15
C ALA A 152 14.29 -12.86 2.74
N GLY A 153 14.07 -13.76 3.70
CA GLY A 153 13.92 -15.20 3.46
C GLY A 153 12.52 -15.63 2.98
N LEU A 154 11.51 -14.81 3.21
CA LEU A 154 10.10 -15.15 2.95
C LEU A 154 9.83 -15.56 1.48
N PRO A 155 10.32 -14.83 0.46
CA PRO A 155 10.04 -15.19 -0.93
C PRO A 155 10.57 -16.56 -1.34
N GLU A 156 11.78 -16.92 -0.92
CA GLU A 156 12.35 -18.23 -1.22
C GLU A 156 11.59 -19.35 -0.52
N CYS A 157 11.18 -19.14 0.74
CA CYS A 157 10.38 -20.12 1.48
C CYS A 157 9.06 -20.42 0.75
N LEU A 158 8.35 -19.38 0.31
CA LEU A 158 7.08 -19.50 -0.41
C LEU A 158 7.25 -20.14 -1.79
N LYS A 159 8.30 -19.77 -2.55
CA LYS A 159 8.64 -20.40 -3.83
C LYS A 159 8.92 -21.89 -3.69
N ASN A 160 9.77 -22.28 -2.74
CA ASN A 160 10.13 -23.68 -2.49
C ASN A 160 8.92 -24.54 -2.12
N LYS A 161 7.89 -23.91 -1.53
CA LYS A 161 6.61 -24.53 -1.17
C LYS A 161 5.52 -24.36 -2.23
N ASN A 162 5.81 -23.81 -3.42
CA ASN A 162 4.89 -23.59 -4.55
C ASN A 162 3.68 -22.67 -4.24
N TYR A 163 3.87 -21.63 -3.43
CA TYR A 163 2.84 -20.61 -3.25
C TYR A 163 2.86 -19.60 -4.41
N PRO A 164 1.68 -19.14 -4.90
CA PRO A 164 1.56 -18.36 -6.15
C PRO A 164 2.06 -16.91 -6.04
N HIS A 165 2.07 -16.33 -4.84
CA HIS A 165 2.44 -14.93 -4.60
C HIS A 165 3.62 -14.85 -3.61
N PRO A 166 4.83 -15.20 -4.05
CA PRO A 166 5.98 -15.28 -3.15
C PRO A 166 6.55 -13.91 -2.78
N TYR A 167 6.22 -12.82 -3.47
CA TYR A 167 6.84 -11.51 -3.25
C TYR A 167 5.87 -10.54 -2.58
N GLN A 168 6.41 -9.70 -1.71
CA GLN A 168 5.66 -8.83 -0.83
C GLN A 168 6.10 -7.38 -1.03
N LEU A 169 5.15 -6.47 -0.82
CA LEU A 169 5.45 -5.07 -0.64
C LEU A 169 5.89 -4.85 0.81
N LEU A 170 7.08 -4.31 0.99
CA LEU A 170 7.66 -3.94 2.27
C LEU A 170 7.72 -2.42 2.34
N VAL A 171 6.89 -1.83 3.18
CA VAL A 171 6.88 -0.39 3.41
C VAL A 171 7.68 -0.09 4.67
N THR A 172 8.59 0.86 4.61
CA THR A 172 9.38 1.24 5.80
C THR A 172 9.50 2.75 5.94
N THR A 173 9.45 3.18 7.20
CA THR A 173 9.78 4.53 7.64
C THR A 173 11.13 4.56 8.38
N CYS A 174 11.93 3.50 8.30
CA CYS A 174 13.31 3.50 8.79
C CYS A 174 14.22 4.27 7.83
N PHE A 175 15.19 4.99 8.37
CA PHE A 175 16.17 5.75 7.60
C PHE A 175 17.33 4.87 7.10
N ASP A 176 17.78 3.92 7.94
CA ASP A 176 18.90 3.03 7.67
C ASP A 176 18.63 2.05 6.49
N ASN A 177 19.70 1.42 5.99
CA ASN A 177 19.65 0.46 4.88
C ASN A 177 19.63 -1.01 5.34
N THR A 178 19.34 -1.31 6.61
CA THR A 178 19.50 -2.66 7.18
C THR A 178 18.60 -3.68 6.48
N LEU A 179 17.39 -3.27 6.05
CA LEU A 179 16.46 -4.12 5.30
C LEU A 179 17.02 -4.44 3.92
N GLU A 180 17.46 -3.43 3.17
CA GLU A 180 18.10 -3.57 1.86
C GLU A 180 19.35 -4.46 1.96
N TYR A 181 20.16 -4.26 2.99
CA TYR A 181 21.34 -5.07 3.28
C TYR A 181 20.97 -6.53 3.59
N ALA A 182 19.85 -6.79 4.27
CA ALA A 182 19.35 -8.14 4.49
C ALA A 182 19.03 -8.88 3.19
N PHE A 183 18.38 -8.21 2.22
CA PHE A 183 18.13 -8.76 0.89
C PHE A 183 19.44 -9.01 0.12
N LYS A 184 20.35 -8.03 0.11
CA LYS A 184 21.67 -8.14 -0.53
C LYS A 184 22.46 -9.33 0.02
N ARG A 185 22.54 -9.46 1.35
CA ARG A 185 23.25 -10.54 2.06
C ARG A 185 22.60 -11.92 1.83
N ALA A 186 21.29 -11.98 1.70
CA ALA A 186 20.56 -13.20 1.38
C ALA A 186 20.62 -13.57 -0.12
N GLY A 187 21.32 -12.78 -0.95
CA GLY A 187 21.40 -12.99 -2.39
C GLY A 187 20.05 -12.87 -3.09
N LYS A 188 19.15 -12.03 -2.57
CA LYS A 188 17.79 -11.86 -3.09
C LYS A 188 17.67 -10.56 -3.86
N GLU A 189 17.23 -10.67 -5.10
CA GLU A 189 16.89 -9.53 -5.96
C GLU A 189 15.65 -8.82 -5.43
N PHE A 190 15.61 -7.49 -5.55
CA PHE A 190 14.50 -6.65 -5.09
C PHE A 190 14.46 -5.32 -5.84
N ASP A 191 13.35 -4.61 -5.72
CA ASP A 191 13.21 -3.24 -6.20
C ASP A 191 13.09 -2.28 -5.01
N LEU A 192 13.76 -1.13 -5.09
CA LEU A 192 13.67 -0.06 -4.11
C LEU A 192 12.95 1.13 -4.72
N VAL A 193 11.85 1.55 -4.11
CA VAL A 193 11.11 2.76 -4.45
C VAL A 193 11.22 3.72 -3.28
N SER A 194 11.81 4.89 -3.48
CA SER A 194 12.12 5.83 -2.40
C SER A 194 11.69 7.26 -2.75
N TYR A 195 11.11 7.97 -1.79
CA TYR A 195 10.66 9.34 -1.98
C TYR A 195 11.82 10.35 -1.87
N ARG A 196 12.06 11.19 -2.89
CA ARG A 196 13.11 12.23 -2.86
C ARG A 196 12.49 13.64 -2.82
N GLY A 197 12.64 14.29 -1.67
CA GLY A 197 12.04 15.59 -1.35
C GLY A 197 12.57 16.78 -2.16
N ARG A 198 13.87 17.10 -2.07
CA ARG A 198 14.43 18.37 -2.60
C ARG A 198 14.94 18.28 -4.04
N GLU A 199 15.70 17.24 -4.40
CA GLU A 199 16.35 17.18 -5.73
C GLU A 199 15.39 16.91 -6.91
N ASN A 200 14.24 16.26 -6.68
CA ASN A 200 13.34 15.81 -7.75
C ASN A 200 11.92 16.40 -7.66
N SER A 201 11.77 17.59 -7.07
CA SER A 201 10.45 18.21 -6.87
C SER A 201 9.47 17.33 -6.06
N GLY A 202 9.97 16.56 -5.09
CA GLY A 202 9.17 15.66 -4.27
C GLY A 202 8.62 14.44 -5.04
N ARG A 203 9.46 13.68 -5.75
CA ARG A 203 9.04 12.50 -6.54
C ARG A 203 9.63 11.20 -6.00
N PHE A 204 8.99 10.09 -6.32
CA PHE A 204 9.57 8.76 -6.06
C PHE A 204 10.63 8.41 -7.09
N VAL A 205 11.64 7.68 -6.66
CA VAL A 205 12.72 7.14 -7.48
C VAL A 205 12.76 5.63 -7.33
N HIS A 206 12.85 4.93 -8.45
CA HIS A 206 12.93 3.47 -8.51
C HIS A 206 14.36 3.05 -8.86
N GLN A 207 14.94 2.16 -8.05
CA GLN A 207 16.24 1.52 -8.27
C GLN A 207 16.07 0.00 -8.23
N LYS A 208 16.63 -0.68 -9.24
CA LYS A 208 16.62 -2.14 -9.34
C LYS A 208 17.87 -2.72 -8.71
N PHE A 209 17.72 -3.81 -7.96
CA PHE A 209 18.82 -4.57 -7.38
C PHE A 209 18.77 -6.00 -7.91
N ARG A 210 19.81 -6.39 -8.66
CA ARG A 210 19.86 -7.65 -9.41
C ARG A 210 21.12 -8.45 -9.12
N LEU A 211 21.05 -9.74 -9.38
CA LEU A 211 22.16 -10.67 -9.19
C LEU A 211 23.21 -10.49 -10.29
N ALA A 212 24.42 -10.09 -9.89
CA ALA A 212 25.59 -10.09 -10.78
C ALA A 212 26.26 -11.48 -10.84
N GLY A 213 27.10 -11.70 -11.84
CA GLY A 213 27.80 -12.98 -12.07
C GLY A 213 28.68 -13.49 -10.91
N ALA A 214 28.97 -12.66 -9.90
CA ALA A 214 29.70 -13.04 -8.69
C ALA A 214 28.79 -13.49 -7.53
N GLY A 215 27.47 -13.62 -7.74
CA GLY A 215 26.50 -13.95 -6.70
C GLY A 215 26.17 -12.78 -5.77
N GLN A 216 26.65 -11.58 -6.09
CA GLN A 216 26.39 -10.35 -5.34
C GLN A 216 25.20 -9.60 -5.95
N ILE A 217 24.33 -9.06 -5.09
CA ILE A 217 23.27 -8.16 -5.50
C ILE A 217 23.85 -6.76 -5.70
N ILE A 218 23.75 -6.22 -6.91
CA ILE A 218 24.23 -4.88 -7.29
C ILE A 218 23.07 -4.02 -7.82
N GLU A 219 23.30 -2.72 -7.86
CA GLU A 219 22.41 -1.77 -8.51
C GLU A 219 22.44 -2.00 -10.03
N GLU A 220 21.27 -2.25 -10.61
CA GLU A 220 21.10 -2.37 -12.06
C GLU A 220 20.68 -1.02 -12.64
N GLY A 221 21.55 -0.44 -13.48
CA GLY A 221 21.30 0.85 -14.12
C GLY A 221 21.26 2.02 -13.13
N SER A 222 20.92 3.20 -13.64
CA SER A 222 20.77 4.40 -12.82
C SER A 222 19.37 4.51 -12.21
N PRO A 223 19.21 5.17 -11.05
CA PRO A 223 17.89 5.38 -10.45
C PRO A 223 16.95 6.14 -11.39
N VAL A 224 15.72 5.64 -11.56
CA VAL A 224 14.72 6.22 -12.46
C VAL A 224 13.73 7.06 -11.67
N VAL A 225 13.60 8.34 -11.99
CA VAL A 225 12.58 9.22 -11.40
C VAL A 225 11.21 8.85 -11.95
N ILE A 226 10.24 8.64 -11.05
CA ILE A 226 8.86 8.33 -11.41
C ILE A 226 8.13 9.65 -11.67
N ASP A 227 8.21 10.14 -12.90
CA ASP A 227 7.59 11.41 -13.31
C ASP A 227 6.09 11.28 -13.61
N LYS A 228 5.69 10.12 -14.14
CA LYS A 228 4.31 9.79 -14.49
C LYS A 228 3.88 8.50 -13.78
N PRO A 229 3.44 8.57 -12.52
CA PRO A 229 3.19 7.38 -11.71
C PRO A 229 2.14 6.43 -12.28
N ASN A 230 1.15 6.96 -13.03
CA ASN A 230 0.11 6.17 -13.68
C ASN A 230 0.59 5.42 -14.95
N GLU A 231 1.72 5.83 -15.54
CA GLU A 231 2.30 5.20 -16.75
C GLU A 231 3.52 4.33 -16.40
N TYR A 232 3.88 4.22 -15.12
CA TYR A 232 5.11 3.57 -14.69
C TYR A 232 5.04 2.04 -14.68
N GLN A 233 3.85 1.46 -14.88
CA GLN A 233 3.60 0.02 -14.84
C GLN A 233 4.48 -0.78 -15.81
N ASP A 234 4.76 -0.21 -16.98
CA ASP A 234 5.49 -0.88 -18.07
C ASP A 234 7.02 -0.78 -17.92
N GLN A 235 7.54 -0.09 -16.90
CA GLN A 235 8.98 0.14 -16.71
C GLN A 235 9.68 -0.90 -15.82
N GLY A 236 9.01 -2.04 -15.60
CA GLY A 236 9.58 -3.21 -14.94
C GLY A 236 9.58 -3.13 -13.41
N LEU A 237 8.65 -2.38 -12.81
CA LEU A 237 8.27 -2.51 -11.40
C LEU A 237 7.13 -3.54 -11.32
N SER A 238 7.38 -4.72 -10.76
CA SER A 238 6.35 -5.75 -10.63
C SER A 238 6.57 -6.66 -9.43
N LEU A 239 5.57 -6.69 -8.55
CA LEU A 239 5.49 -7.63 -7.43
C LEU A 239 5.20 -9.07 -7.85
N GLU A 240 5.04 -9.34 -9.14
CA GLU A 240 5.04 -10.72 -9.67
C GLU A 240 6.46 -11.24 -9.89
N LEU A 241 7.44 -10.33 -10.03
CA LEU A 241 8.82 -10.66 -10.36
C LEU A 241 9.77 -10.54 -9.18
N TYR A 242 9.60 -9.50 -8.35
CA TYR A 242 10.51 -9.17 -7.25
C TYR A 242 9.77 -8.57 -6.05
N PRO A 243 10.28 -8.74 -4.82
CA PRO A 243 9.80 -7.98 -3.67
C PRO A 243 10.16 -6.51 -3.87
N VAL A 244 9.28 -5.62 -3.37
CA VAL A 244 9.46 -4.17 -3.48
C VAL A 244 9.60 -3.59 -2.08
N ILE A 245 10.64 -2.80 -1.87
CA ILE A 245 10.85 -1.98 -0.67
C ILE A 245 10.42 -0.55 -0.99
N LEU A 246 9.42 -0.02 -0.28
CA LEU A 246 8.93 1.35 -0.42
C LEU A 246 9.35 2.18 0.80
N LYS A 247 10.18 3.22 0.60
CA LYS A 247 10.65 4.14 1.64
C LYS A 247 10.05 5.53 1.51
N PHE A 248 9.38 6.00 2.55
CA PHE A 248 8.76 7.33 2.58
C PHE A 248 9.68 8.47 3.02
N TYR A 249 10.77 8.19 3.74
CA TYR A 249 11.74 9.20 4.19
C TYR A 249 12.98 9.32 3.29
N GLY A 250 12.90 8.77 2.08
CA GLY A 250 13.96 8.77 1.09
C GLY A 250 14.96 7.63 1.19
N ALA A 251 15.76 7.50 0.13
CA ALA A 251 16.96 6.69 0.11
C ALA A 251 18.13 7.58 0.54
N ILE A 252 19.10 6.98 1.22
CA ILE A 252 20.19 7.67 1.90
C ILE A 252 20.98 8.58 0.92
N GLY A 253 21.42 9.75 1.41
CA GLY A 253 22.06 10.83 0.63
C GLY A 253 21.47 12.22 0.94
N ASP A 254 21.65 13.18 0.02
CA ASP A 254 21.37 14.63 0.18
C ASP A 254 19.88 15.03 0.42
N ASN A 255 18.96 14.07 0.63
CA ASN A 255 17.51 14.32 0.72
C ASN A 255 16.87 13.78 2.00
N LEU A 256 17.52 13.98 3.15
CA LEU A 256 17.05 13.45 4.43
C LEU A 256 15.81 14.18 4.99
N ILE A 257 14.67 13.49 5.08
CA ILE A 257 13.42 14.01 5.67
C ILE A 257 13.42 13.78 7.18
N VAL A 258 14.13 14.63 7.92
CA VAL A 258 14.26 14.50 9.37
C VAL A 258 13.73 15.68 10.19
N THR A 259 13.69 16.92 9.67
CA THR A 259 13.26 18.13 10.42
C THR A 259 11.75 18.35 10.35
N GLU A 260 11.17 19.12 11.28
CA GLU A 260 9.73 19.45 11.24
C GLU A 260 9.34 20.13 9.92
N ASP A 261 10.17 21.05 9.43
CA ASP A 261 9.97 21.73 8.14
C ASP A 261 9.92 20.75 6.97
N HIS A 262 10.75 19.70 6.96
CA HIS A 262 10.66 18.65 5.92
C HIS A 262 9.30 17.94 5.92
N TYR A 263 8.73 17.70 7.09
CA TYR A 263 7.39 17.08 7.21
C TYR A 263 6.26 18.09 6.95
N ILE A 264 6.44 19.37 7.25
CA ILE A 264 5.51 20.43 6.86
C ILE A 264 5.49 20.55 5.34
N ASP A 265 6.66 20.58 4.69
CA ASP A 265 6.76 20.54 3.24
C ASP A 265 6.07 19.29 2.69
N TYR A 266 6.30 18.13 3.30
CA TYR A 266 5.63 16.88 2.94
C TYR A 266 4.09 16.96 3.01
N LEU A 267 3.55 17.73 3.96
CA LEU A 267 2.12 18.01 4.12
C LEU A 267 1.61 19.08 3.15
N ALA A 268 2.40 20.12 2.90
CA ALA A 268 2.03 21.29 2.09
C ALA A 268 2.07 21.01 0.58
N HIS A 269 2.89 20.05 0.15
CA HIS A 269 3.01 19.68 -1.26
C HIS A 269 1.99 18.61 -1.70
N ARG A 270 1.94 18.34 -3.02
CA ARG A 270 1.01 17.44 -3.73
C ARG A 270 0.73 16.14 -2.97
N ASP A 271 -0.51 15.66 -3.06
CA ASP A 271 -0.97 14.36 -2.55
C ASP A 271 0.04 13.24 -2.87
N LEU A 272 0.70 12.72 -1.81
CA LEU A 272 1.73 11.69 -1.88
C LEU A 272 1.25 10.46 -2.66
N ARG A 273 -0.03 10.12 -2.49
CA ARG A 273 -0.63 8.96 -3.14
C ARG A 273 -0.62 9.11 -4.66
N LYS A 274 -0.80 10.33 -5.18
CA LYS A 274 -0.71 10.65 -6.61
C LYS A 274 0.71 10.62 -7.16
N LEU A 275 1.72 10.59 -6.30
CA LEU A 275 3.14 10.54 -6.67
C LEU A 275 3.67 9.10 -6.69
N MET A 276 2.98 8.16 -6.04
CA MET A 276 3.34 6.74 -6.05
C MET A 276 2.84 6.05 -7.32
N PRO A 277 3.58 5.06 -7.86
CA PRO A 277 3.07 4.22 -8.93
C PRO A 277 1.72 3.61 -8.58
N LEU A 278 0.77 3.65 -9.52
CA LEU A 278 -0.62 3.20 -9.30
C LEU A 278 -0.71 1.75 -8.79
N GLN A 279 0.23 0.89 -9.18
CA GLN A 279 0.30 -0.49 -8.71
C GLN A 279 0.58 -0.58 -7.20
N LEU A 280 1.49 0.24 -6.69
CA LEU A 280 1.84 0.23 -5.27
C LEU A 280 0.70 0.82 -4.43
N SER A 281 0.07 1.89 -4.89
CA SER A 281 -1.12 2.44 -4.21
C SER A 281 -2.26 1.44 -4.19
N ASN A 282 -2.52 0.75 -5.31
CA ASN A 282 -3.54 -0.28 -5.39
C ASN A 282 -3.24 -1.38 -4.36
N ILE A 283 -2.01 -1.89 -4.31
CA ILE A 283 -1.62 -2.93 -3.35
C ILE A 283 -1.85 -2.47 -1.90
N LEU A 284 -1.55 -1.21 -1.56
CA LEU A 284 -1.85 -0.67 -0.24
C LEU A 284 -3.35 -0.59 0.09
N ASP A 285 -4.24 -0.52 -0.91
CA ASP A 285 -5.69 -0.48 -0.71
C ASP A 285 -6.34 -1.86 -0.61
N GLN A 286 -5.90 -2.83 -1.43
CA GLN A 286 -6.55 -4.17 -1.53
C GLN A 286 -6.01 -5.19 -0.52
N ASN A 287 -4.99 -4.84 0.27
CA ASN A 287 -4.28 -5.77 1.14
C ASN A 287 -4.46 -5.45 2.62
N HIS A 288 -4.24 -6.48 3.45
CA HIS A 288 -4.07 -6.30 4.88
C HIS A 288 -2.76 -5.56 5.16
N ILE A 289 -2.78 -4.59 6.06
CA ILE A 289 -1.59 -3.84 6.46
C ILE A 289 -1.16 -4.33 7.84
N LEU A 290 0.04 -4.87 7.94
CA LEU A 290 0.62 -5.35 9.19
C LEU A 290 1.68 -4.36 9.69
N PHE A 291 1.28 -3.51 10.63
CA PHE A 291 2.15 -2.53 11.27
C PHE A 291 3.04 -3.20 12.33
N MET A 292 4.36 -3.05 12.18
CA MET A 292 5.36 -3.58 13.10
C MET A 292 6.28 -2.47 13.57
N GLY A 293 6.45 -2.34 14.88
CA GLY A 293 7.31 -1.29 15.45
C GLY A 293 6.89 0.13 15.06
N TYR A 294 5.60 0.31 14.75
CA TYR A 294 5.04 1.58 14.28
C TYR A 294 4.27 2.24 15.41
N SER A 295 4.80 3.35 15.94
CA SER A 295 4.19 4.08 17.06
C SER A 295 3.50 5.37 16.60
N PRO A 296 2.16 5.40 16.47
CA PRO A 296 1.44 6.63 16.12
C PRO A 296 1.53 7.70 17.19
N SER A 297 2.14 7.45 18.36
CA SER A 297 2.49 8.48 19.34
C SER A 297 3.52 9.47 18.78
N TYR A 298 4.26 9.13 17.73
CA TYR A 298 5.04 10.09 16.95
C TYR A 298 4.17 10.70 15.85
N TRP A 299 4.11 12.03 15.82
CA TRP A 299 3.18 12.74 14.92
C TRP A 299 3.56 12.56 13.45
N ASN A 300 4.84 12.47 13.13
CA ASN A 300 5.37 12.23 11.78
C ASN A 300 4.94 10.87 11.21
N LEU A 301 4.85 9.83 12.06
CA LEU A 301 4.30 8.53 11.65
C LEU A 301 2.78 8.62 11.39
N ARG A 302 2.04 9.47 12.11
CA ARG A 302 0.63 9.72 11.74
C ARG A 302 0.51 10.45 10.41
N VAL A 303 1.40 11.40 10.11
CA VAL A 303 1.41 12.11 8.81
C VAL A 303 1.46 11.12 7.66
N ILE A 304 2.35 10.11 7.72
CA ILE A 304 2.40 9.07 6.69
C ILE A 304 1.06 8.34 6.52
N LEU A 305 0.40 7.97 7.61
CA LEU A 305 -0.92 7.32 7.55
C LEU A 305 -1.96 8.21 6.86
N TYR A 306 -2.05 9.49 7.26
CA TYR A 306 -2.98 10.45 6.66
C TYR A 306 -2.68 10.69 5.18
N ARG A 307 -1.42 10.66 4.77
CA ARG A 307 -1.03 10.93 3.37
C ARG A 307 -1.28 9.77 2.43
N ILE A 308 -1.34 8.55 2.93
CA ILE A 308 -1.69 7.37 2.13
C ILE A 308 -3.22 7.16 2.13
N TRP A 309 -3.88 7.46 3.25
CA TRP A 309 -5.23 6.99 3.53
C TRP A 309 -6.18 8.06 4.09
N GLU A 310 -6.04 9.32 3.65
CA GLU A 310 -6.80 10.50 4.09
C GLU A 310 -8.30 10.24 4.22
N ASP A 311 -8.97 9.92 3.10
CA ASP A 311 -10.42 9.71 3.04
C ASP A 311 -10.91 8.58 3.95
N GLN A 312 -10.07 7.58 4.17
CA GLN A 312 -10.42 6.34 4.85
C GLN A 312 -10.22 6.44 6.37
N ILE A 313 -9.23 7.22 6.85
CA ILE A 313 -9.04 7.49 8.29
C ILE A 313 -10.21 8.30 8.85
N LEU A 314 -10.87 9.10 8.02
CA LEU A 314 -11.98 9.96 8.44
C LEU A 314 -13.35 9.25 8.46
N THR A 315 -13.49 8.09 7.82
CA THR A 315 -14.81 7.54 7.47
C THR A 315 -15.18 6.19 8.10
N LYS A 316 -14.23 5.33 8.53
CA LYS A 316 -14.53 4.04 9.23
C LYS A 316 -13.28 3.41 9.88
N ALA A 317 -13.50 2.48 10.83
CA ALA A 317 -12.46 1.61 11.37
C ALA A 317 -12.02 0.55 10.34
N ARG A 318 -10.72 0.23 10.30
CA ARG A 318 -10.09 -0.70 9.36
C ARG A 318 -9.79 -2.04 9.99
N GLU A 319 -10.69 -3.00 9.79
CA GLU A 319 -10.45 -4.40 10.19
C GLU A 319 -9.28 -5.05 9.44
N SER A 320 -8.86 -4.47 8.30
CA SER A 320 -7.71 -4.92 7.51
C SER A 320 -6.36 -4.47 8.06
N TRP A 321 -6.34 -3.63 9.10
CA TRP A 321 -5.11 -3.16 9.75
C TRP A 321 -4.82 -3.99 10.99
N TRP A 322 -3.65 -4.61 10.99
CA TRP A 322 -3.14 -5.38 12.12
C TRP A 322 -1.92 -4.70 12.70
N THR A 323 -1.79 -4.73 14.01
CA THR A 323 -0.75 -3.99 14.73
C THR A 323 -0.10 -4.90 15.76
N ILE A 324 1.24 -4.98 15.72
CA ILE A 324 2.06 -5.63 16.73
C ILE A 324 2.95 -4.59 17.38
N GLN A 325 2.89 -4.50 18.71
CA GLN A 325 3.69 -3.57 19.49
C GLN A 325 4.33 -4.31 20.66
N SER A 326 5.61 -4.06 20.91
CA SER A 326 6.31 -4.63 22.07
C SER A 326 6.07 -3.81 23.35
N ASN A 327 5.82 -2.51 23.20
CA ASN A 327 5.49 -1.63 24.32
C ASN A 327 4.45 -0.58 23.87
N SER A 328 3.17 -0.93 23.93
CA SER A 328 2.10 -0.01 23.51
C SER A 328 1.87 1.07 24.57
N GLN A 329 2.19 2.32 24.23
CA GLN A 329 1.82 3.46 25.06
C GLN A 329 0.30 3.65 25.04
N ARG A 330 -0.25 4.30 26.08
CA ARG A 330 -1.71 4.55 26.17
C ARG A 330 -2.26 5.29 24.94
N PHE A 331 -1.47 6.20 24.37
CA PHE A 331 -1.85 6.90 23.13
C PHE A 331 -1.88 5.94 21.93
N ASP A 332 -0.86 5.10 21.75
CA ASP A 332 -0.81 4.10 20.68
C ASP A 332 -2.00 3.13 20.76
N TRP A 333 -2.25 2.58 21.95
CA TRP A 333 -3.37 1.70 22.19
C TRP A 333 -4.70 2.35 21.82
N GLY A 334 -4.93 3.59 22.27
CA GLY A 334 -6.14 4.34 21.96
C GLY A 334 -6.28 4.71 20.49
N PHE A 335 -5.17 5.03 19.83
CA PHE A 335 -5.14 5.30 18.39
C PHE A 335 -5.51 4.04 17.61
N TRP A 336 -4.83 2.93 17.86
CA TRP A 336 -5.07 1.69 17.11
C TRP A 336 -6.48 1.16 17.35
N LEU A 337 -6.94 1.09 18.60
CA LEU A 337 -8.31 0.66 18.90
C LEU A 337 -9.35 1.52 18.17
N LYS A 338 -9.16 2.85 18.13
CA LYS A 338 -10.06 3.76 17.42
C LYS A 338 -10.10 3.50 15.92
N TYR A 339 -8.95 3.28 15.28
CA TYR A 339 -8.84 3.23 13.82
C TYR A 339 -8.86 1.83 13.22
N THR A 340 -8.59 0.77 13.98
CA THR A 340 -8.69 -0.63 13.51
C THR A 340 -9.90 -1.36 14.07
N GLY A 341 -10.51 -0.85 15.14
CA GLY A 341 -11.55 -1.54 15.90
C GLY A 341 -11.01 -2.72 16.74
N GLN A 342 -9.69 -2.92 16.77
CA GLN A 342 -9.04 -4.04 17.45
C GLN A 342 -7.90 -3.53 18.33
N GLU A 343 -7.70 -4.16 19.49
CA GLU A 343 -6.55 -3.87 20.33
C GLU A 343 -5.24 -4.31 19.64
N PRO A 344 -4.15 -3.54 19.80
CA PRO A 344 -2.85 -3.96 19.30
C PRO A 344 -2.40 -5.25 19.97
N ILE A 345 -1.81 -6.16 19.20
CA ILE A 345 -1.24 -7.39 19.73
C ILE A 345 0.01 -7.02 20.51
N TRP A 346 -0.03 -7.23 21.82
CA TRP A 346 1.08 -6.93 22.71
C TRP A 346 2.02 -8.13 22.85
N LYS A 347 3.11 -8.12 22.09
CA LYS A 347 4.17 -9.14 22.11
C LYS A 347 5.51 -8.56 21.66
N SER A 348 6.61 -9.13 22.12
CA SER A 348 7.93 -8.78 21.58
C SER A 348 7.95 -9.13 20.08
N LEU A 349 8.58 -8.27 19.27
CA LEU A 349 8.73 -8.55 17.84
C LEU A 349 9.50 -9.86 17.61
N GLU A 350 10.47 -10.16 18.47
CA GLU A 350 11.23 -11.41 18.41
C GLU A 350 10.33 -12.65 18.59
N ASP A 351 9.50 -12.71 19.64
CA ASP A 351 8.57 -13.82 19.85
C ASP A 351 7.57 -13.95 18.69
N TYR A 352 7.11 -12.81 18.21
CA TYR A 352 6.15 -12.75 17.11
C TYR A 352 6.75 -13.31 15.81
N ILE A 353 7.96 -12.89 15.46
CA ILE A 353 8.67 -13.37 14.27
C ILE A 353 9.11 -14.82 14.43
N ALA A 354 9.52 -15.26 15.61
CA ALA A 354 9.80 -16.67 15.88
C ALA A 354 8.54 -17.53 15.62
N LYS A 355 7.37 -17.08 16.10
CA LYS A 355 6.10 -17.76 15.87
C LYS A 355 5.70 -17.80 14.39
N LEU A 356 5.77 -16.66 13.69
CA LEU A 356 5.46 -16.61 12.25
C LEU A 356 6.43 -17.48 11.45
N SER A 357 7.72 -17.44 11.76
CA SER A 357 8.75 -18.25 11.09
C SER A 357 8.46 -19.74 11.25
N ASP A 358 8.15 -20.20 12.46
CA ASP A 358 7.77 -21.60 12.72
C ASP A 358 6.54 -22.03 11.90
N MET A 359 5.51 -21.17 11.85
CA MET A 359 4.29 -21.46 11.10
C MET A 359 4.54 -21.49 9.58
N ILE A 360 5.32 -20.54 9.05
CA ILE A 360 5.71 -20.49 7.64
C ILE A 360 6.56 -21.72 7.26
N GLN A 361 7.50 -22.13 8.10
CA GLN A 361 8.31 -23.33 7.87
C GLN A 361 7.45 -24.61 7.84
N LYS A 362 6.42 -24.68 8.69
CA LYS A 362 5.47 -25.81 8.76
C LYS A 362 4.41 -25.81 7.65
N LEU A 363 4.33 -24.77 6.82
CA LEU A 363 3.38 -24.74 5.72
C LEU A 363 3.57 -25.96 4.80
N PRO A 364 2.47 -26.62 4.37
CA PRO A 364 2.56 -27.72 3.43
C PRO A 364 3.09 -27.22 2.09
N ARG A 365 3.81 -28.08 1.37
CA ARG A 365 4.12 -27.81 -0.03
C ARG A 365 2.82 -27.87 -0.81
N ARG A 366 2.42 -26.78 -1.49
CA ARG A 366 1.31 -26.84 -2.42
C ARG A 366 1.71 -27.78 -3.55
N VAL A 367 0.87 -28.76 -3.83
CA VAL A 367 1.01 -29.56 -5.04
C VAL A 367 0.86 -28.55 -6.18
N ARG A 368 1.92 -28.39 -6.99
CA ARG A 368 1.78 -27.71 -8.28
C ARG A 368 0.78 -28.57 -9.04
N ASN A 369 -0.46 -28.14 -9.09
CA ASN A 369 -1.28 -28.43 -10.27
C ASN A 369 -0.70 -27.56 -11.39
N GLY A 370 0.50 -27.92 -11.85
CA GLY A 370 0.88 -27.61 -13.22
C GLY A 370 0.01 -28.50 -14.13
N PRO A 371 -0.23 -28.12 -15.38
CA PRO A 371 -1.02 -28.95 -16.28
C PRO A 371 -0.34 -30.33 -16.38
N SER A 372 -1.07 -31.37 -15.98
CA SER A 372 -0.64 -32.76 -16.15
C SER A 372 -0.55 -33.09 -17.65
N PRO A 373 0.49 -33.80 -18.13
CA PRO A 373 0.58 -34.23 -19.53
C PRO A 373 -0.44 -35.31 -19.94
N GLU A 374 -1.28 -35.78 -19.02
CA GLU A 374 -2.30 -36.79 -19.30
C GLU A 374 -3.60 -36.47 -18.54
N SER A 375 -4.29 -35.44 -18.99
CA SER A 375 -5.73 -35.57 -19.23
C SER A 375 -6.04 -34.79 -20.50
N ARG A 376 -6.38 -35.50 -21.56
CA ARG A 376 -7.25 -34.94 -22.59
C ARG A 376 -8.61 -34.71 -21.92
N GLU A 377 -8.72 -33.68 -21.10
CA GLU A 377 -9.99 -33.02 -20.90
C GLU A 377 -10.29 -32.35 -22.23
N THR A 378 -11.26 -32.92 -22.93
CA THR A 378 -12.03 -32.22 -23.94
C THR A 378 -12.31 -30.83 -23.39
N VAL A 379 -11.79 -29.80 -24.05
CA VAL A 379 -12.19 -28.41 -23.82
C VAL A 379 -13.70 -28.39 -23.97
N THR A 380 -14.42 -28.44 -22.86
CA THR A 380 -15.82 -28.02 -22.85
C THR A 380 -15.79 -26.52 -23.11
N PRO A 381 -16.53 -26.02 -24.10
CA PRO A 381 -16.61 -24.59 -24.36
C PRO A 381 -16.93 -23.86 -23.05
N ILE A 382 -16.23 -22.76 -22.76
CA ILE A 382 -16.62 -21.87 -21.66
C ILE A 382 -18.04 -21.43 -21.97
N GLU A 383 -19.01 -21.91 -21.20
CA GLU A 383 -20.41 -21.52 -21.34
C GLU A 383 -20.51 -20.07 -20.86
N ARG A 384 -20.65 -19.14 -21.81
CA ARG A 384 -20.82 -17.72 -21.52
C ARG A 384 -22.29 -17.50 -21.21
N ASP A 385 -22.59 -17.17 -19.97
CA ASP A 385 -23.96 -16.98 -19.49
C ASP A 385 -24.17 -15.63 -18.81
N ARG A 386 -23.17 -14.74 -18.73
CA ARG A 386 -23.29 -13.48 -17.97
C ARG A 386 -23.63 -12.26 -18.83
N ILE A 387 -24.16 -11.23 -18.17
CA ILE A 387 -24.32 -9.89 -18.73
C ILE A 387 -23.31 -8.96 -18.03
N PHE A 388 -22.57 -8.18 -18.81
CA PHE A 388 -21.64 -7.16 -18.34
C PHE A 388 -22.16 -5.76 -18.71
N ILE A 389 -22.15 -4.81 -17.78
CA ILE A 389 -22.50 -3.40 -18.06
C ILE A 389 -21.33 -2.48 -17.70
N SER A 390 -20.89 -1.68 -18.67
CA SER A 390 -19.91 -0.62 -18.48
C SER A 390 -20.55 0.75 -18.68
N TYR A 391 -20.32 1.65 -17.73
CA TYR A 391 -20.82 3.03 -17.75
C TYR A 391 -19.82 3.94 -17.02
N SER A 392 -20.10 5.23 -16.93
CA SER A 392 -19.30 6.12 -16.06
C SER A 392 -20.08 6.39 -14.77
N HIS A 393 -19.41 6.42 -13.62
CA HIS A 393 -20.05 6.73 -12.33
C HIS A 393 -20.75 8.10 -12.29
N ASN A 394 -20.43 9.02 -13.20
CA ASN A 394 -21.16 10.28 -13.34
C ASN A 394 -22.53 10.12 -14.04
N ASP A 395 -22.81 8.93 -14.59
CA ASP A 395 -24.02 8.59 -15.34
C ASP A 395 -24.83 7.47 -14.65
N THR A 396 -24.65 7.25 -13.34
CA THR A 396 -25.35 6.21 -12.55
C THR A 396 -26.88 6.27 -12.68
N GLU A 397 -27.45 7.45 -12.92
CA GLU A 397 -28.89 7.58 -13.18
C GLU A 397 -29.36 6.73 -14.39
N TRP A 398 -28.53 6.59 -15.42
CA TRP A 398 -28.84 5.83 -16.63
C TRP A 398 -28.68 4.33 -16.41
N LEU A 399 -27.68 3.94 -15.61
CA LEU A 399 -27.57 2.56 -15.14
C LEU A 399 -28.86 2.16 -14.39
N ASN A 400 -29.30 2.98 -13.43
CA ASN A 400 -30.47 2.68 -12.61
C ASN A 400 -31.75 2.56 -13.45
N LYS A 401 -31.94 3.43 -14.46
CA LYS A 401 -33.06 3.31 -15.40
C LYS A 401 -33.01 1.99 -16.18
N LEU A 402 -31.85 1.61 -16.69
CA LEU A 402 -31.69 0.33 -17.40
C LEU A 402 -31.96 -0.86 -16.48
N LEU A 403 -31.38 -0.88 -15.27
CA LEU A 403 -31.61 -1.94 -14.28
C LEU A 403 -33.09 -2.04 -13.87
N THR A 404 -33.80 -0.92 -13.79
CA THR A 404 -35.25 -0.90 -13.50
C THR A 404 -36.06 -1.61 -14.58
N VAL A 405 -35.69 -1.43 -15.85
CA VAL A 405 -36.34 -2.09 -16.98
C VAL A 405 -35.95 -3.57 -17.08
N LEU A 406 -34.72 -3.94 -16.71
CA LEU A 406 -34.26 -5.33 -16.71
C LEU A 406 -34.83 -6.15 -15.55
N ALA A 407 -35.24 -5.51 -14.45
CA ALA A 407 -35.66 -6.19 -13.21
C ALA A 407 -36.72 -7.29 -13.42
N PRO A 408 -37.80 -7.10 -14.19
CA PRO A 408 -38.79 -8.16 -14.42
C PRO A 408 -38.22 -9.41 -15.11
N ALA A 409 -37.30 -9.23 -16.07
CA ALA A 409 -36.66 -10.34 -16.77
C ALA A 409 -35.65 -11.09 -15.88
N ILE A 410 -34.97 -10.37 -14.99
CA ILE A 410 -34.09 -10.95 -13.96
C ILE A 410 -34.90 -11.76 -12.95
N ASP A 411 -35.98 -11.17 -12.42
CA ASP A 411 -36.83 -11.80 -11.39
C ASP A 411 -37.55 -13.05 -11.93
N ALA A 412 -37.90 -13.04 -13.22
CA ALA A 412 -38.46 -14.19 -13.92
C ALA A 412 -37.41 -15.27 -14.28
N GLY A 413 -36.12 -15.00 -14.06
CA GLY A 413 -35.02 -15.92 -14.38
C GLY A 413 -34.76 -16.08 -15.88
N VAL A 414 -35.24 -15.16 -16.71
CA VAL A 414 -35.04 -15.16 -18.18
C VAL A 414 -33.62 -14.75 -18.52
N ILE A 415 -33.08 -13.77 -17.78
CA ILE A 415 -31.69 -13.33 -17.88
C ILE A 415 -31.03 -13.35 -16.50
N PRO A 416 -29.71 -13.58 -16.41
CA PRO A 416 -29.00 -13.48 -15.15
C PRO A 416 -28.86 -12.02 -14.73
N LYS A 417 -28.65 -11.82 -13.43
CA LYS A 417 -28.34 -10.48 -12.89
C LYS A 417 -27.08 -9.92 -13.59
N PRO A 418 -27.14 -8.71 -14.17
CA PRO A 418 -25.98 -8.07 -14.77
C PRO A 418 -24.88 -7.79 -13.75
N TRP A 419 -23.64 -8.04 -14.16
CA TRP A 419 -22.47 -7.56 -13.49
C TRP A 419 -22.21 -6.11 -13.90
N THR A 420 -22.04 -5.22 -12.93
CA THR A 420 -21.68 -3.82 -13.14
C THR A 420 -20.36 -3.52 -12.45
N ASP A 421 -19.73 -2.42 -12.84
CA ASP A 421 -18.50 -1.98 -12.21
C ASP A 421 -18.68 -1.53 -10.73
N GLU A 422 -19.92 -1.38 -10.24
CA GLU A 422 -20.23 -1.18 -8.81
C GLU A 422 -19.85 -2.41 -7.97
N GLU A 423 -19.71 -3.59 -8.60
CA GLU A 423 -19.22 -4.81 -7.97
C GLU A 423 -17.68 -4.86 -7.87
N ILE A 424 -16.98 -3.93 -8.54
CA ILE A 424 -15.54 -3.75 -8.41
C ILE A 424 -15.27 -2.97 -7.12
N LYS A 425 -14.71 -3.65 -6.13
CA LYS A 425 -14.34 -3.02 -4.86
C LYS A 425 -13.24 -1.98 -5.11
N PRO A 426 -13.21 -0.87 -4.35
CA PRO A 426 -12.09 0.07 -4.40
C PRO A 426 -10.77 -0.68 -4.21
N GLY A 427 -9.92 -0.61 -5.23
CA GLY A 427 -8.73 -1.46 -5.31
C GLY A 427 -9.06 -2.88 -5.75
N GLU A 428 -9.59 -3.08 -6.96
CA GLU A 428 -9.29 -4.27 -7.76
C GLU A 428 -8.65 -3.78 -9.07
N LYS A 429 -7.83 -4.60 -9.76
CA LYS A 429 -7.27 -4.20 -11.07
C LYS A 429 -8.44 -4.07 -12.05
N TRP A 430 -8.96 -2.85 -12.20
CA TRP A 430 -10.18 -2.54 -12.96
C TRP A 430 -10.16 -3.14 -14.37
N ARG A 431 -8.99 -3.11 -15.04
CA ARG A 431 -8.78 -3.73 -16.36
C ARG A 431 -8.94 -5.25 -16.33
N ASP A 432 -8.26 -5.93 -15.41
CA ASP A 432 -8.33 -7.40 -15.27
C ASP A 432 -9.75 -7.86 -14.90
N LYS A 433 -10.49 -7.06 -14.12
CA LYS A 433 -11.88 -7.33 -13.77
C LYS A 433 -12.83 -7.15 -14.96
N ILE A 434 -12.63 -6.13 -15.78
CA ILE A 434 -13.34 -5.99 -17.05
C ILE A 434 -13.00 -7.15 -17.98
N GLU A 435 -11.72 -7.56 -18.06
CA GLU A 435 -11.32 -8.69 -18.90
C GLU A 435 -11.89 -10.04 -18.40
N GLU A 436 -11.91 -10.25 -17.08
CA GLU A 436 -12.53 -11.42 -16.44
C GLU A 436 -14.06 -11.43 -16.65
N ALA A 437 -14.70 -10.27 -16.49
CA ALA A 437 -16.13 -10.13 -16.73
C ALA A 437 -16.48 -10.35 -18.21
N LEU A 438 -15.69 -9.82 -19.14
CA LEU A 438 -15.86 -10.04 -20.58
C LEU A 438 -15.62 -11.50 -20.98
N LYS A 439 -14.66 -12.21 -20.36
CA LYS A 439 -14.41 -13.64 -20.63
C LYS A 439 -15.62 -14.52 -20.32
N SER A 440 -16.41 -14.15 -19.31
CA SER A 440 -17.62 -14.88 -18.89
C SER A 440 -18.93 -14.30 -19.42
N ALA A 441 -18.89 -13.10 -20.02
CA ALA A 441 -20.06 -12.42 -20.55
C ALA A 441 -20.50 -12.99 -21.90
N LYS A 442 -21.78 -13.31 -22.03
CA LYS A 442 -22.44 -13.55 -23.32
C LYS A 442 -22.81 -12.25 -24.00
N VAL A 443 -23.24 -11.27 -23.20
CA VAL A 443 -23.66 -9.94 -23.66
C VAL A 443 -22.91 -8.85 -22.85
N ALA A 444 -22.37 -7.86 -23.56
CA ALA A 444 -21.69 -6.70 -22.98
C ALA A 444 -22.44 -5.42 -23.39
N ILE A 445 -22.84 -4.62 -22.40
CA ILE A 445 -23.62 -3.39 -22.56
C ILE A 445 -22.75 -2.18 -22.24
N LEU A 446 -22.71 -1.18 -23.12
CA LEU A 446 -21.94 0.06 -22.93
C LEU A 446 -22.87 1.27 -22.89
N LEU A 447 -22.91 1.99 -21.77
CA LEU A 447 -23.63 3.26 -21.64
C LEU A 447 -22.70 4.42 -22.02
N VAL A 448 -22.80 4.85 -23.28
CA VAL A 448 -21.84 5.77 -23.90
C VAL A 448 -22.28 7.23 -23.73
N SER A 449 -21.48 7.97 -22.97
CA SER A 449 -21.66 9.38 -22.66
C SER A 449 -20.35 10.18 -22.86
N GLN A 450 -20.40 11.51 -22.78
CA GLN A 450 -19.21 12.36 -22.71
C GLN A 450 -18.31 11.99 -21.52
N ASN A 451 -18.90 11.67 -20.37
CA ASN A 451 -18.14 11.26 -19.17
C ASN A 451 -17.47 9.89 -19.39
N PHE A 452 -18.20 8.95 -20.00
CA PHE A 452 -17.68 7.64 -20.38
C PHE A 452 -16.46 7.79 -21.30
N LEU A 453 -16.59 8.55 -22.40
CA LEU A 453 -15.49 8.78 -23.35
C LEU A 453 -14.35 9.65 -22.80
N ALA A 454 -14.63 10.51 -21.82
CA ALA A 454 -13.62 11.38 -21.20
C ALA A 454 -12.79 10.68 -20.12
N SER A 455 -13.20 9.50 -19.66
CA SER A 455 -12.43 8.70 -18.71
C SER A 455 -11.08 8.28 -19.32
N ASP A 456 -10.04 8.24 -18.48
CA ASP A 456 -8.66 7.97 -18.91
C ASP A 456 -8.50 6.58 -19.58
N PHE A 457 -9.45 5.67 -19.36
CA PHE A 457 -9.52 4.34 -19.98
C PHE A 457 -9.93 4.38 -21.46
N ILE A 458 -10.82 5.28 -21.86
CA ILE A 458 -11.30 5.36 -23.26
C ILE A 458 -10.35 6.17 -24.13
N LYS A 459 -9.60 7.12 -23.55
CA LYS A 459 -8.68 8.00 -24.28
C LYS A 459 -7.39 7.34 -24.77
N LYS A 460 -7.00 6.17 -24.23
CA LYS A 460 -5.70 5.52 -24.47
C LYS A 460 -5.75 4.26 -25.36
N GLU A 461 -6.76 4.14 -26.22
CA GLU A 461 -6.93 3.03 -27.21
C GLU A 461 -7.21 1.61 -26.65
N GLU A 462 -7.41 1.43 -25.33
CA GLU A 462 -7.57 0.10 -24.71
C GLU A 462 -8.97 -0.54 -24.86
N LEU A 463 -10.05 0.24 -24.75
CA LEU A 463 -11.41 -0.31 -24.92
C LEU A 463 -11.66 -0.88 -26.34
N PRO A 464 -11.22 -0.23 -27.44
CA PRO A 464 -11.34 -0.79 -28.78
C PRO A 464 -10.72 -2.18 -28.96
N SER A 465 -9.56 -2.46 -28.37
CA SER A 465 -8.94 -3.79 -28.45
C SER A 465 -9.73 -4.82 -27.65
N LEU A 466 -10.13 -4.47 -26.42
CA LEU A 466 -10.91 -5.37 -25.56
C LEU A 466 -12.26 -5.75 -26.16
N LEU A 467 -12.95 -4.78 -26.77
CA LEU A 467 -14.22 -5.03 -27.45
C LEU A 467 -14.05 -5.88 -28.71
N LYS A 468 -13.00 -5.64 -29.50
CA LYS A 468 -12.71 -6.46 -30.69
C LYS A 468 -12.35 -7.89 -30.32
N ASP A 469 -11.60 -8.10 -29.25
CA ASP A 469 -11.22 -9.43 -28.82
C ASP A 469 -12.42 -10.17 -28.21
N ALA A 470 -13.26 -9.48 -27.41
CA ALA A 470 -14.51 -10.03 -26.91
C ALA A 470 -15.50 -10.41 -28.06
N GLU A 471 -15.63 -9.57 -29.09
CA GLU A 471 -16.49 -9.86 -30.24
C GLU A 471 -15.99 -11.07 -31.05
N LYS A 472 -14.67 -11.18 -31.30
CA LYS A 472 -14.07 -12.37 -31.92
C LYS A 472 -14.28 -13.64 -31.10
N GLU A 473 -14.32 -13.47 -29.79
CA GLU A 473 -14.58 -14.53 -28.84
C GLU A 473 -16.08 -14.88 -28.71
N GLY A 474 -16.98 -14.14 -29.36
CA GLY A 474 -18.41 -14.42 -29.43
C GLY A 474 -19.28 -13.64 -28.43
N VAL A 475 -18.73 -12.62 -27.77
CA VAL A 475 -19.50 -11.72 -26.89
C VAL A 475 -20.30 -10.74 -27.76
N LYS A 476 -21.62 -10.67 -27.54
CA LYS A 476 -22.47 -9.68 -28.20
C LYS A 476 -22.33 -8.31 -27.53
N ILE A 477 -21.87 -7.31 -28.27
CA ILE A 477 -21.74 -5.94 -27.77
C ILE A 477 -22.99 -5.14 -28.14
N ILE A 478 -23.62 -4.53 -27.13
CA ILE A 478 -24.77 -3.62 -27.26
C ILE A 478 -24.34 -2.28 -26.67
N TRP A 479 -24.30 -1.23 -27.48
CA TRP A 479 -23.95 0.09 -26.97
C TRP A 479 -25.08 1.09 -27.11
N VAL A 480 -25.27 1.89 -26.06
CA VAL A 480 -26.40 2.79 -25.87
C VAL A 480 -25.86 4.21 -25.79
N LEU A 481 -26.27 5.06 -26.73
CA LEU A 481 -25.88 6.47 -26.71
C LEU A 481 -26.73 7.24 -25.68
N VAL A 482 -26.11 7.62 -24.56
CA VAL A 482 -26.76 8.32 -23.44
C VAL A 482 -26.87 9.82 -23.72
N ASN A 483 -25.74 10.47 -24.03
CA ASN A 483 -25.69 11.89 -24.37
C ASN A 483 -24.94 12.14 -25.68
N SER A 484 -25.15 13.31 -26.28
CA SER A 484 -24.40 13.73 -27.46
C SER A 484 -22.91 13.81 -27.13
N CYS A 485 -22.11 12.88 -27.64
CA CYS A 485 -20.69 12.77 -27.34
C CYS A 485 -19.84 12.44 -28.57
N GLY A 486 -18.52 12.50 -28.42
CA GLY A 486 -17.54 12.30 -29.50
C GLY A 486 -17.38 10.87 -30.02
N TYR A 487 -18.39 9.99 -29.91
CA TYR A 487 -18.29 8.57 -30.29
C TYR A 487 -17.84 8.34 -31.75
N LYS A 488 -18.09 9.32 -32.64
CA LYS A 488 -17.65 9.29 -34.05
C LYS A 488 -16.13 9.26 -34.21
N TYR A 489 -15.38 9.62 -33.18
CA TYR A 489 -13.92 9.60 -33.15
C TYR A 489 -13.37 8.35 -32.45
N THR A 490 -14.22 7.38 -32.11
CA THR A 490 -13.81 6.13 -31.46
C THR A 490 -14.20 4.92 -32.31
N ALA A 491 -13.74 3.73 -31.93
CA ALA A 491 -14.09 2.48 -32.62
C ALA A 491 -15.60 2.18 -32.61
N LEU A 492 -16.38 2.83 -31.74
CA LEU A 492 -17.85 2.70 -31.69
C LEU A 492 -18.54 3.19 -32.96
N LYS A 493 -17.90 4.05 -33.76
CA LYS A 493 -18.45 4.50 -35.05
C LYS A 493 -18.77 3.34 -36.00
N GLU A 494 -17.99 2.27 -35.92
CA GLU A 494 -18.11 1.11 -36.80
C GLU A 494 -19.12 0.07 -36.27
N LEU A 495 -19.66 0.27 -35.05
CA LEU A 495 -20.64 -0.61 -34.42
C LEU A 495 -22.04 -0.01 -34.48
N GLN A 496 -23.04 -0.84 -34.76
CA GLN A 496 -24.44 -0.40 -34.68
C GLN A 496 -24.85 -0.19 -33.22
N ALA A 497 -25.36 1.00 -32.91
CA ALA A 497 -25.95 1.29 -31.60
C ALA A 497 -27.28 0.56 -31.43
N ALA A 498 -27.66 0.30 -30.18
CA ALA A 498 -28.93 -0.32 -29.81
C ALA A 498 -30.16 0.54 -30.19
N HIS A 499 -29.94 1.82 -30.48
CA HIS A 499 -30.99 2.74 -30.92
C HIS A 499 -30.44 3.78 -31.91
N LYS A 500 -31.32 4.61 -32.48
CA LYS A 500 -30.91 5.62 -33.45
C LYS A 500 -29.99 6.65 -32.79
N VAL A 501 -28.72 6.67 -33.19
CA VAL A 501 -27.70 7.63 -32.69
C VAL A 501 -28.06 9.11 -32.93
N SER A 502 -29.02 9.41 -33.82
CA SER A 502 -29.59 10.76 -33.97
C SER A 502 -30.49 11.19 -32.80
N GLN A 503 -30.82 10.28 -31.89
CA GLN A 503 -31.70 10.46 -30.75
C GLN A 503 -31.03 9.96 -29.45
N PRO A 504 -29.97 10.64 -28.96
CA PRO A 504 -29.40 10.33 -27.64
C PRO A 504 -30.49 10.32 -26.54
N LEU A 505 -30.41 9.37 -25.61
CA LEU A 505 -31.47 9.18 -24.60
C LEU A 505 -31.79 10.45 -23.81
N VAL A 506 -30.77 11.24 -23.45
CA VAL A 506 -30.93 12.49 -22.69
C VAL A 506 -31.77 13.55 -23.41
N LEU A 507 -31.90 13.48 -24.74
CA LEU A 507 -32.67 14.45 -25.53
C LEU A 507 -34.13 14.03 -25.73
N LEU A 508 -34.51 12.85 -25.28
CA LEU A 508 -35.85 12.31 -25.45
C LEU A 508 -36.73 12.60 -24.21
N PRO A 509 -38.04 12.82 -24.37
CA PRO A 509 -38.98 12.83 -23.25
C PRO A 509 -38.96 11.48 -22.51
N THR A 510 -39.21 11.48 -21.20
CA THR A 510 -39.19 10.26 -20.36
C THR A 510 -39.97 9.08 -20.94
N PRO A 511 -41.21 9.23 -21.46
CA PRO A 511 -41.94 8.09 -22.03
C PRO A 511 -41.22 7.44 -23.21
N GLU A 512 -40.48 8.23 -23.99
CA GLU A 512 -39.74 7.76 -25.15
C GLU A 512 -38.41 7.11 -24.73
N GLN A 513 -37.79 7.60 -23.65
CA GLN A 513 -36.64 6.94 -23.00
C GLN A 513 -37.04 5.55 -22.50
N ASP A 514 -38.17 5.46 -21.79
CA ASP A 514 -38.68 4.20 -21.24
C ASP A 514 -39.00 3.21 -22.37
N ARG A 515 -39.61 3.68 -23.48
CA ARG A 515 -39.86 2.84 -24.66
C ARG A 515 -38.56 2.25 -25.22
N ILE A 516 -37.54 3.08 -25.44
CA ILE A 516 -36.26 2.62 -26.01
C ILE A 516 -35.52 1.70 -25.04
N LEU A 517 -35.54 1.98 -23.73
CA LEU A 517 -34.92 1.09 -22.75
C LEU A 517 -35.61 -0.28 -22.70
N ASN A 518 -36.93 -0.36 -22.89
CA ASN A 518 -37.64 -1.64 -23.04
C ASN A 518 -37.22 -2.38 -24.31
N GLU A 519 -37.08 -1.69 -25.45
CA GLU A 519 -36.57 -2.30 -26.69
C GLU A 519 -35.15 -2.84 -26.52
N ILE A 520 -34.29 -2.13 -25.78
CA ILE A 520 -32.95 -2.60 -25.44
C ILE A 520 -33.01 -3.83 -24.52
N CYS A 521 -33.96 -3.88 -23.58
CA CYS A 521 -34.18 -5.06 -22.74
C CYS A 521 -34.56 -6.28 -23.58
N ASP A 522 -35.46 -6.13 -24.54
CA ASP A 522 -35.85 -7.22 -25.45
C ASP A 522 -34.64 -7.69 -26.29
N GLU A 523 -33.79 -6.77 -26.75
CA GLU A 523 -32.55 -7.10 -27.47
C GLU A 523 -31.56 -7.88 -26.59
N ILE A 524 -31.42 -7.50 -25.31
CA ILE A 524 -30.57 -8.20 -24.35
C ILE A 524 -31.09 -9.62 -24.09
N VAL A 525 -32.40 -9.78 -23.88
CA VAL A 525 -33.03 -11.09 -23.69
C VAL A 525 -32.78 -11.99 -24.91
N ALA A 526 -33.05 -11.48 -26.12
CA ALA A 526 -32.84 -12.24 -27.35
C ALA A 526 -31.36 -12.64 -27.54
N ALA A 527 -30.42 -11.75 -27.19
CA ALA A 527 -28.99 -12.03 -27.26
C ALA A 527 -28.51 -13.04 -26.19
N MET A 528 -29.23 -13.17 -25.08
CA MET A 528 -28.97 -14.18 -24.05
C MET A 528 -29.55 -15.55 -24.42
N GLU A 529 -30.61 -15.62 -25.21
CA GLU A 529 -31.23 -16.87 -25.66
C GLU A 529 -30.53 -17.52 -26.87
N GLY A 530 -30.03 -16.71 -27.81
CA GLY A 530 -29.31 -17.18 -29.02
C GLY A 530 -27.86 -17.53 -28.75
#